data_AF-A0A2V6ILS0-F1
#
_entry.id   AF-A0A2V6ILS0-F1
#
_cell.length_a   1.000
_cell.length_b   1.000
_cell.length_c   1.000
_cell.angle_alpha   90.00
_cell.angle_beta   90.00
_cell.angle_gamma   90.00
#
_symmetry.space_group_name_H-M   'P 1'
#
loop_
_entity.id
_entity.type
_entity.pdbx_description
1 polymer ?
#
loop_
_entity_poly.entity_id
_entity_poly.type
_entity_poly.pdbx_seq_one_letter_code
_entity_poly.pdbx_strand_id
1 'polypeptide(L)' 'QDRPGAADVPPIGVGRNCVVDRAIIDKNARIADGVVITPEGKAANLDADNYFIRDGIVVVPKNAVIPAGVWI' A
#
# COMPACT_ATOMS: atom_id res chain seq x y z
N GLN A 1 -0.93 -16.27 -29.47
CA GLN A 1 -0.81 -14.81 -29.31
C GLN A 1 -0.35 -14.58 -27.88
N ASP A 2 0.97 -14.43 -27.70
CA ASP A 2 1.57 -14.16 -26.40
C ASP A 2 1.19 -12.74 -25.98
N ARG A 3 0.34 -12.62 -24.95
CA ARG A 3 0.15 -11.35 -24.24
C ARG A 3 1.40 -11.14 -23.37
N PRO A 4 2.00 -9.95 -23.33
CA PRO A 4 2.99 -9.66 -22.30
C PRO A 4 2.33 -9.89 -20.94
N GLY A 5 2.97 -10.69 -20.09
CA GLY A 5 2.41 -11.13 -18.82
C GLY A 5 1.96 -9.96 -17.96
N ALA A 6 0.93 -10.21 -17.15
CA ALA A 6 0.42 -9.32 -16.12
C ALA A 6 1.45 -9.08 -14.99
N ALA A 7 2.63 -8.56 -15.32
CA ALA A 7 3.80 -8.49 -14.45
C ALA A 7 4.04 -7.10 -13.83
N ASP A 8 3.37 -6.05 -14.29
CA ASP A 8 3.64 -4.67 -13.82
C ASP A 8 2.76 -4.21 -12.66
N VAL A 9 1.68 -4.92 -12.32
CA VAL A 9 0.73 -4.48 -11.29
C VAL A 9 0.45 -5.61 -10.30
N PRO A 10 0.68 -5.41 -8.98
CA PRO A 10 0.38 -6.41 -7.97
C PRO A 10 -1.10 -6.86 -7.99
N PRO A 11 -1.41 -8.10 -7.57
CA PRO A 11 -2.79 -8.55 -7.38
C PRO A 11 -3.54 -7.64 -6.40
N ILE A 12 -4.88 -7.67 -6.45
CA ILE A 12 -5.70 -7.03 -5.41
C ILE A 12 -5.43 -7.71 -4.08
N GLY A 13 -5.29 -6.90 -3.03
CA GLY A 13 -5.06 -7.32 -1.67
C GLY A 13 -3.64 -7.01 -1.20
N VAL A 14 -3.24 -7.74 -0.16
CA VAL A 14 -1.94 -7.57 0.48
C VAL A 14 -1.01 -8.68 0.01
N GLY A 15 0.16 -8.29 -0.51
CA GLY A 15 1.23 -9.20 -0.92
C GLY A 15 1.82 -10.00 0.24
N ARG A 16 2.74 -10.90 -0.10
CA ARG A 16 3.42 -11.77 0.86
C ARG A 16 4.39 -10.96 1.71
N ASN A 17 4.55 -11.37 2.97
CA ASN A 17 5.54 -10.81 3.90
C ASN A 17 5.40 -9.30 4.14
N CYS A 18 4.19 -8.75 4.01
CA CYS A 18 3.91 -7.37 4.36
C CYS A 18 3.70 -7.21 5.87
N VAL A 19 4.01 -6.02 6.37
CA VAL A 19 3.63 -5.59 7.73
C VAL A 19 2.60 -4.48 7.59
N VAL A 20 1.45 -4.63 8.25
CA VAL A 20 0.39 -3.62 8.25
C VAL A 20 0.05 -3.30 9.71
N ASP A 21 0.40 -2.09 10.14
CA ASP A 21 0.16 -1.60 11.50
C ASP A 21 -0.58 -0.26 11.44
N ARG A 22 -1.66 -0.14 12.23
CA ARG A 22 -2.50 1.07 12.32
C ARG A 22 -2.87 1.65 10.94
N ALA A 23 -3.48 0.82 10.10
CA ALA A 23 -3.84 1.20 8.74
C ALA A 23 -5.27 0.81 8.36
N ILE A 24 -5.88 1.61 7.50
CA ILE A 24 -7.10 1.34 6.75
C ILE A 24 -6.69 1.04 5.31
N ILE A 25 -7.00 -0.17 4.85
CA ILE A 25 -6.78 -0.60 3.47
C ILE A 25 -8.13 -0.66 2.78
N ASP A 26 -8.35 0.22 1.82
CA ASP A 26 -9.62 0.32 1.11
C ASP A 26 -9.71 -0.71 -0.04
N LYS A 27 -10.92 -0.87 -0.58
CA LYS A 27 -11.28 -1.86 -1.59
C LYS A 27 -10.36 -1.79 -2.80
N ASN A 28 -9.98 -2.96 -3.30
CA ASN A 28 -9.16 -3.12 -4.51
C ASN A 28 -7.75 -2.48 -4.43
N ALA A 29 -7.28 -2.06 -3.25
CA ALA A 29 -5.88 -1.71 -3.06
C ALA A 29 -4.98 -2.90 -3.42
N ARG A 30 -3.79 -2.60 -3.95
CA ARG A 30 -2.82 -3.58 -4.46
C ARG A 30 -1.48 -3.32 -3.80
N ILE A 31 -1.16 -4.10 -2.78
CA ILE A 31 0.09 -3.96 -2.04
C ILE A 31 1.04 -5.06 -2.51
N ALA A 32 2.20 -4.68 -3.04
CA ALA A 32 3.21 -5.63 -3.47
C ALA A 32 3.82 -6.40 -2.28
N ASP A 33 4.58 -7.46 -2.59
CA ASP A 33 5.28 -8.25 -1.58
C ASP A 33 6.31 -7.41 -0.81
N GLY A 34 6.42 -7.66 0.50
CA GLY A 34 7.43 -7.06 1.39
C GLY A 34 7.21 -5.59 1.75
N VAL A 35 6.05 -5.01 1.46
CA VAL A 35 5.73 -3.62 1.85
C VAL A 35 5.50 -3.52 3.36
N VAL A 36 6.00 -2.44 3.96
CA VAL A 36 5.70 -2.08 5.34
C VAL A 36 4.79 -0.86 5.34
N ILE A 37 3.64 -0.97 6.00
CA ILE A 37 2.65 0.09 6.15
C ILE A 37 2.53 0.42 7.62
N THR A 38 3.15 1.53 8.05
CA THR A 38 3.09 1.99 9.43
C THR A 38 3.10 3.51 9.54
N PRO A 39 2.39 4.12 10.50
CA PRO A 39 2.52 5.55 10.76
C PRO A 39 3.80 5.88 11.57
N GLU A 40 4.59 4.88 11.98
CA GLU A 40 5.79 5.07 12.81
C GLU A 40 6.78 6.05 12.15
N GLY A 41 7.30 6.97 12.96
CA GLY A 41 8.24 8.01 12.51
C GLY A 41 7.64 9.12 11.65
N LYS A 42 6.31 9.20 11.49
CA LYS A 42 5.64 10.20 10.62
C LYS A 42 4.75 11.16 11.40
N ALA A 43 4.43 12.28 10.76
CA ALA A 43 3.44 13.21 11.26
C ALA A 43 2.05 12.54 11.35
N ALA A 44 1.28 12.91 12.37
CA ALA A 44 -0.06 12.37 12.60
C ALA A 44 -1.04 12.68 11.46
N ASN A 45 -0.77 13.71 10.66
CA ASN A 45 -1.51 14.05 9.44
C ASN A 45 -0.52 14.31 8.31
N LEU A 46 -0.66 13.57 7.21
CA LEU A 46 0.23 13.65 6.04
C LEU A 46 -0.51 13.26 4.77
N ASP A 47 -0.20 13.96 3.67
CA ASP A 47 -0.67 13.63 2.32
C ASP A 47 0.50 13.16 1.46
N ALA A 48 0.35 12.00 0.83
CA ALA A 48 1.30 11.45 -0.13
C ALA A 48 0.53 10.97 -1.37
N ASP A 49 1.27 10.52 -2.39
CA ASP A 49 0.69 10.21 -3.70
C ASP A 49 -0.32 9.05 -3.65
N ASN A 50 -0.04 8.00 -2.88
CA ASN A 50 -0.82 6.76 -2.86
C ASN A 50 -1.32 6.36 -1.46
N TYR A 51 -1.11 7.21 -0.45
CA TYR A 51 -1.62 7.00 0.89
C TYR A 51 -1.78 8.34 1.62
N PHE A 52 -2.57 8.33 2.68
CA PHE A 52 -2.71 9.45 3.60
C PHE A 52 -2.41 8.98 5.02
N ILE A 53 -2.08 9.89 5.93
CA ILE A 53 -2.13 9.62 7.37
C ILE A 53 -3.15 10.58 7.97
N ARG A 54 -4.06 10.03 8.77
CA ARG A 54 -5.08 10.78 9.52
C ARG A 54 -5.09 10.28 10.95
N ASP A 55 -4.83 11.18 11.90
CA ASP A 55 -4.75 10.88 13.33
C ASP A 55 -3.85 9.68 13.66
N GLY A 56 -2.73 9.56 12.94
CA GLY A 56 -1.79 8.44 13.10
C GLY A 56 -2.29 7.10 12.55
N ILE A 57 -3.29 7.10 11.66
CA ILE A 57 -3.76 5.94 10.92
C ILE A 57 -3.38 6.11 9.44
N VAL A 58 -2.65 5.14 8.88
CA VAL A 58 -2.36 5.13 7.44
C VAL A 58 -3.61 4.75 6.67
N VAL A 59 -3.97 5.49 5.63
CA VAL A 59 -5.11 5.22 4.76
C VAL A 59 -4.59 4.95 3.35
N VAL A 60 -4.74 3.71 2.88
CA VAL A 60 -4.49 3.33 1.48
C VAL A 60 -5.81 3.36 0.72
N PRO A 61 -6.01 4.31 -0.22
CA PRO A 61 -7.30 4.51 -0.88
C PRO A 61 -7.71 3.39 -1.84
N LYS A 62 -8.99 3.39 -2.22
CA LYS A 62 -9.53 2.45 -3.21
C LYS A 62 -8.71 2.44 -4.49
N ASN A 63 -8.42 1.23 -4.99
CA ASN A 63 -7.63 0.97 -6.20
C ASN A 63 -6.16 1.45 -6.15
N ALA A 64 -5.66 1.98 -5.03
CA ALA A 64 -4.27 2.43 -4.93
C ALA A 64 -3.29 1.26 -5.08
N VAL A 65 -2.11 1.55 -5.62
CA VAL A 65 -1.02 0.58 -5.79
C VAL A 65 0.15 1.01 -4.93
N ILE A 66 0.57 0.13 -4.03
CA ILE A 66 1.82 0.32 -3.26
C ILE A 66 2.86 -0.67 -3.81
N PRO A 67 3.92 -0.19 -4.48
CA PRO A 67 4.91 -1.04 -5.13
C PRO A 67 5.85 -1.72 -4.14
N ALA A 68 6.61 -2.70 -4.64
CA ALA A 68 7.55 -3.47 -3.82
C ALA A 68 8.69 -2.56 -3.30
N GLY A 69 9.23 -2.92 -2.12
CA GLY A 69 10.33 -2.17 -1.50
C GLY A 69 9.93 -0.83 -0.86
N VAL A 70 8.62 -0.52 -0.80
CA VAL A 70 8.12 0.66 -0.11
C VAL A 70 8.03 0.39 1.39
N TRP A 71 8.65 1.28 2.15
CA TRP A 71 8.36 1.49 3.56
C TRP A 71 7.54 2.76 3.63
N ILE A 72 6.22 2.61 3.84
CA ILE A 72 5.40 3.71 4.34
C ILE A 72 5.83 3.86 5.76
#